data_AF-A0A8J5CVP7-F1
#
_entry.id   AF-A0A8J5CVP7-F1
#
_cell.length_a   1.000
_cell.length_b   1.000
_cell.length_c   1.000
_cell.angle_alpha   90.00
_cell.angle_beta   90.00
_cell.angle_gamma   90.00
#
_symmetry.space_group_name_H-M   'P 1'
#
loop_
_entity.id
_entity.type
_entity.pdbx_description
1 polymer ?
#
loop_
_entity_poly.entity_id
_entity_poly.type
_entity_poly.pdbx_seq_one_letter_code
_entity_poly.pdbx_strand_id
1 'polypeptide(L)'
;MLSCSSLFKTYIPPDIIMHASQEEPKKRKSNWSADETLYMLQLISAKKMIIRGRYGKNVTSQDKKRAWVEVAESVTSASSTGNGPRSTEDCERRWYNVLQKSKTHIARYKKEQKQTGSYIYS
;
A
#
# COMPACT_ATOMS: atom_id res chain seq x y z
N MET A 1 -56.97 -7.18 -22.82
CA MET A 1 -55.54 -7.16 -23.20
C MET A 1 -54.96 -5.82 -22.81
N LEU A 2 -53.79 -5.83 -22.13
CA LEU A 2 -52.83 -4.73 -21.92
C LEU A 2 -53.32 -3.56 -21.05
N SER A 3 -52.60 -2.99 -20.09
CA SER A 3 -51.29 -3.25 -19.50
C SER A 3 -51.25 -2.41 -18.21
N CYS A 4 -50.84 -2.98 -17.08
CA CYS A 4 -50.52 -2.22 -15.87
C CYS A 4 -49.30 -1.35 -16.14
N SER A 5 -49.37 -0.03 -15.94
CA SER A 5 -48.20 0.83 -15.86
C SER A 5 -48.50 2.04 -14.97
N SER A 6 -48.57 1.78 -13.66
CA SER A 6 -48.39 2.81 -12.64
C SER A 6 -47.02 3.47 -12.82
N LEU A 7 -47.02 4.68 -13.37
CA LEU A 7 -45.88 5.59 -13.37
C LEU A 7 -45.70 6.18 -11.96
N PHE A 8 -45.23 5.38 -11.01
CA PHE A 8 -44.54 5.90 -9.83
C PHE A 8 -43.04 5.94 -10.16
N LYS A 9 -42.64 6.96 -10.92
CA LYS A 9 -41.25 7.45 -10.84
C LYS A 9 -41.12 8.06 -9.45
N THR A 10 -40.40 7.38 -8.56
CA THR A 10 -39.99 7.92 -7.27
C THR A 10 -39.15 9.18 -7.52
N TYR A 11 -39.78 10.35 -7.39
CA TYR A 11 -39.09 11.62 -7.29
C TYR A 11 -38.42 11.65 -5.91
N ILE A 12 -37.09 11.52 -5.88
CA ILE A 12 -36.29 11.67 -4.67
C ILE A 12 -36.05 13.18 -4.50
N PRO A 13 -36.54 13.81 -3.42
CA PRO A 13 -36.36 15.24 -3.20
C PRO A 13 -34.87 15.61 -3.08
N PRO A 14 -34.45 16.78 -3.60
CA PRO A 14 -33.05 17.23 -3.58
C PRO A 14 -32.47 17.41 -2.18
N ASP A 15 -33.30 17.51 -1.15
CA ASP A 15 -32.90 17.74 0.24
C ASP A 15 -32.19 16.53 0.87
N ILE A 16 -32.35 15.33 0.30
CA ILE A 16 -31.65 14.11 0.73
C ILE A 16 -30.16 14.12 0.33
N ILE A 17 -29.79 14.88 -0.71
CA ILE A 17 -28.42 14.90 -1.23
C ILE A 17 -27.50 15.79 -0.37
N MET A 18 -28.02 16.80 0.32
CA MET A 18 -27.21 17.71 1.14
C MET A 18 -26.76 17.13 2.49
N HIS A 19 -27.47 16.16 3.06
CA HIS A 19 -27.03 15.48 4.28
C HIS A 19 -25.93 14.43 4.04
N ALA A 20 -25.61 14.10 2.79
CA ALA A 20 -24.64 13.08 2.43
C ALA A 20 -23.19 13.58 2.22
N SER A 21 -22.88 14.85 2.50
CA SER A 21 -21.58 15.49 2.16
C SER A 21 -20.73 15.96 3.35
N GLN A 22 -20.92 15.39 4.54
CA GLN A 22 -20.02 15.61 5.68
C GLN A 22 -19.65 14.29 6.38
N GLU A 23 -19.23 13.29 5.60
CA GLU A 23 -18.27 12.32 6.12
C GLU A 23 -17.03 12.43 5.25
N GLU A 24 -15.98 13.10 5.76
CA GLU A 24 -14.60 12.89 5.31
C GLU A 24 -14.45 11.39 5.04
N PRO A 25 -14.01 10.95 3.84
CA PRO A 25 -13.92 9.53 3.54
C PRO A 25 -13.07 8.90 4.63
N LYS A 26 -13.72 8.15 5.55
CA LYS A 26 -13.10 7.57 6.74
C LYS A 26 -11.79 6.97 6.27
N LYS A 27 -10.66 7.61 6.60
CA LYS A 27 -9.34 7.18 6.11
C LYS A 27 -9.25 5.73 6.49
N ARG A 28 -9.34 4.84 5.50
CA ARG A 28 -9.35 3.40 5.74
C ARG A 28 -8.16 3.12 6.64
N LYS A 29 -8.41 2.67 7.86
CA LYS A 29 -7.35 2.35 8.81
C LYS A 29 -6.39 1.45 8.04
N SER A 30 -5.14 1.88 7.88
CA SER A 30 -4.20 1.09 7.11
C SER A 30 -4.13 -0.27 7.79
N ASN A 31 -4.44 -1.33 7.07
CA ASN A 31 -4.33 -2.68 7.61
C ASN A 31 -2.91 -2.98 8.10
N TRP A 32 -1.92 -2.13 7.84
CA TRP A 32 -0.54 -2.26 8.25
C TRP A 32 -0.17 -1.19 9.26
N SER A 33 0.27 -1.60 10.45
CA SER A 33 0.87 -0.69 11.42
C SER A 33 2.24 -0.19 10.93
N ALA A 34 2.71 0.91 11.52
CA ALA A 34 4.05 1.43 11.24
C ALA A 34 5.13 0.42 11.65
N ASP A 35 4.96 -0.20 12.83
CA ASP A 35 5.90 -1.17 13.38
C ASP A 35 5.94 -2.46 12.55
N GLU A 36 4.78 -2.98 12.13
CA GLU A 36 4.70 -4.13 11.20
C GLU A 36 5.43 -3.80 9.88
N THR A 37 5.22 -2.59 9.36
CA THR A 37 5.86 -2.17 8.12
C THR A 37 7.37 -2.04 8.31
N LEU A 38 7.83 -1.46 9.41
CA LEU A 38 9.25 -1.31 9.72
C LEU A 38 9.94 -2.66 9.85
N TYR A 39 9.34 -3.57 10.61
CA TYR A 39 9.86 -4.92 10.81
C TYR A 39 9.94 -5.71 9.49
N MET A 40 8.90 -5.64 8.66
CA MET A 40 8.91 -6.22 7.32
C MET A 40 10.08 -5.67 6.47
N LEU A 41 10.32 -4.36 6.51
CA LEU A 41 11.43 -3.74 5.76
C LEU A 41 12.80 -4.20 6.24
N GLN A 42 12.97 -4.37 7.56
CA GLN A 42 14.22 -4.90 8.14
C GLN A 42 14.51 -6.32 7.64
N LEU A 43 13.50 -7.19 7.65
CA LEU A 43 13.63 -8.57 7.14
C LEU A 43 13.99 -8.60 5.65
N ILE A 44 13.31 -7.78 4.84
CA ILE A 44 13.59 -7.69 3.41
C ILE A 44 14.99 -7.11 3.16
N SER A 45 15.44 -6.16 3.98
CA SER A 45 16.79 -5.61 3.89
C SER A 45 17.84 -6.68 4.17
N ALA A 46 17.65 -7.50 5.21
CA ALA A 46 18.53 -8.63 5.52
C ALA A 46 18.60 -9.65 4.36
N LYS A 47 17.45 -9.88 3.69
CA LYS A 47 17.32 -10.82 2.55
C LYS A 47 17.46 -10.16 1.18
N LYS A 48 17.96 -8.91 1.11
CA LYS A 48 17.95 -8.08 -0.10
C LYS A 48 18.66 -8.77 -1.28
N MET A 49 19.76 -9.45 -1.03
CA MET A 49 20.55 -10.11 -2.09
C MET A 49 19.77 -11.22 -2.80
N ILE A 50 18.84 -11.88 -2.09
CA ILE A 50 17.99 -12.93 -2.66
C ILE A 50 16.77 -12.29 -3.31
N ILE A 51 16.01 -11.48 -2.56
CA ILE A 51 14.75 -10.87 -3.03
C ILE A 51 14.97 -9.97 -4.25
N ARG A 52 16.02 -9.14 -4.21
CA ARG A 52 16.38 -8.23 -5.31
C ARG A 52 17.50 -8.73 -6.21
N GLY A 53 18.08 -9.89 -5.93
CA GLY A 53 19.10 -10.50 -6.77
C GLY A 53 18.59 -10.76 -8.18
N ARG A 54 19.47 -10.62 -9.17
CA ARG A 54 19.18 -11.11 -10.54
C ARG A 54 19.12 -12.64 -10.48
N TYR A 55 18.20 -13.24 -11.24
CA TYR A 55 18.17 -14.69 -11.38
C TYR A 55 19.49 -15.21 -11.95
N GLY A 56 20.00 -16.29 -11.38
CA GLY A 56 21.25 -16.90 -11.79
C GLY A 56 21.52 -18.17 -11.01
N LYS A 57 22.75 -18.69 -11.08
CA LYS A 57 23.14 -19.94 -10.40
C LYS A 57 22.96 -19.89 -8.87
N ASN A 58 23.04 -18.70 -8.29
CA ASN A 58 22.99 -18.49 -6.83
C ASN A 58 21.64 -17.96 -6.32
N VAL A 59 20.73 -17.54 -7.21
CA VAL A 59 19.41 -17.01 -6.84
C VAL A 59 18.39 -17.54 -7.83
N THR A 60 17.60 -18.51 -7.38
CA THR A 60 16.53 -19.12 -8.18
C THR A 60 15.17 -18.47 -7.90
N SER A 61 14.16 -18.79 -8.72
CA SER A 61 12.76 -18.43 -8.45
C SER A 61 12.26 -19.04 -7.13
N GLN A 62 12.69 -20.26 -6.82
CA GLN A 62 12.35 -20.94 -5.58
C GLN A 62 12.96 -20.24 -4.37
N ASP A 63 14.20 -19.78 -4.45
CA ASP A 63 14.87 -19.06 -3.36
C ASP A 63 14.16 -17.74 -3.06
N LYS A 64 13.72 -17.02 -4.09
CA LYS A 64 12.91 -15.80 -3.90
C LYS A 64 11.56 -16.10 -3.26
N LYS A 65 10.88 -17.16 -3.72
CA LYS A 65 9.60 -17.57 -3.15
C LYS A 65 9.76 -17.93 -1.67
N ARG A 66 10.78 -18.73 -1.32
CA ARG A 66 11.12 -19.09 0.06
C ARG A 66 11.42 -17.86 0.91
N ALA A 67 12.25 -16.95 0.40
CA ALA A 67 12.57 -15.71 1.11
C ALA A 67 11.32 -14.88 1.45
N TRP A 68 10.36 -14.79 0.52
CA TRP A 68 9.09 -14.10 0.77
C TRP A 68 8.19 -14.84 1.77
N VAL A 69 8.11 -16.17 1.69
CA VAL A 69 7.38 -16.99 2.68
C VAL A 69 7.94 -16.76 4.08
N GLU A 70 9.26 -16.83 4.25
CA GLU A 70 9.90 -16.59 5.54
C GLU A 70 9.62 -15.17 6.07
N VAL A 71 9.59 -14.15 5.20
CA VAL A 71 9.22 -12.79 5.60
C VAL A 71 7.77 -12.75 6.08
N ALA A 72 6.84 -13.36 5.33
CA ALA A 72 5.42 -13.36 5.68
C ALA A 72 5.14 -14.09 7.00
N GLU A 73 5.79 -15.23 7.22
CA GLU A 73 5.72 -15.99 8.47
C GLU A 73 6.29 -15.17 9.63
N SER A 74 7.49 -14.60 9.47
CA SER A 74 8.13 -13.80 10.51
C SER A 74 7.28 -12.58 10.91
N VAL A 75 6.71 -11.89 9.92
CA VAL A 75 5.82 -10.74 10.16
C VAL A 75 4.53 -11.17 10.84
N THR A 76 3.95 -12.32 10.44
CA THR A 76 2.76 -12.87 11.07
C THR A 76 3.03 -13.24 12.53
N SER A 77 4.16 -13.89 12.83
CA SER A 77 4.55 -14.24 14.21
C SER A 77 4.84 -13.03 15.08
N ALA A 78 5.43 -11.97 14.51
CA ALA A 78 5.74 -10.75 15.24
C ALA A 78 4.52 -9.83 15.42
N SER A 79 3.48 -9.98 14.58
CA SER A 79 2.27 -9.18 14.72
C SER A 79 1.36 -9.78 15.78
N SER A 80 1.39 -9.19 16.98
CA SER A 80 0.36 -9.40 18.01
C SER A 80 -0.96 -8.68 17.68
N THR A 81 -0.99 -7.93 16.57
CA THR A 81 -2.15 -7.15 16.15
C THR A 81 -3.13 -8.12 15.50
N GLY A 82 -4.38 -8.18 15.97
CA GLY A 82 -5.43 -9.12 15.52
C GLY A 82 -5.85 -9.05 14.04
N ASN A 83 -4.99 -8.53 13.16
CA ASN A 83 -5.07 -8.69 11.73
C ASN A 83 -4.54 -10.09 11.40
N GLY A 84 -5.36 -10.94 10.79
CA GLY A 84 -5.00 -12.33 10.48
C GLY A 84 -3.69 -12.50 9.68
N PRO A 85 -3.28 -13.76 9.44
CA PRO A 85 -1.98 -14.08 8.84
C PRO A 85 -1.76 -13.33 7.52
N ARG A 86 -0.54 -12.82 7.33
CA ARG A 86 -0.17 -12.09 6.11
C ARG A 86 0.25 -13.08 5.03
N SER A 87 -0.32 -12.93 3.84
CA SER A 87 0.14 -13.68 2.68
C SER A 87 1.46 -13.12 2.15
N THR A 88 2.16 -13.93 1.36
CA THR A 88 3.35 -13.52 0.62
C THR A 88 3.05 -12.37 -0.34
N GLU A 89 1.90 -12.42 -1.01
CA GLU A 89 1.48 -11.41 -1.97
C GLU A 89 1.18 -10.07 -1.29
N ASP A 90 0.65 -10.10 -0.06
CA ASP A 90 0.41 -8.90 0.73
C ASP A 90 1.71 -8.23 1.16
N CYS A 91 2.68 -9.01 1.61
CA CYS A 91 4.00 -8.52 1.97
C CYS A 91 4.72 -7.91 0.76
N GLU A 92 4.70 -8.60 -0.38
CA GLU A 92 5.31 -8.13 -1.62
C GLU A 92 4.67 -6.82 -2.08
N ARG A 93 3.33 -6.78 -2.15
CA ARG A 93 2.58 -5.56 -2.54
C ARG A 93 2.86 -4.40 -1.59
N ARG A 94 2.89 -4.66 -0.28
CA ARG A 94 3.19 -3.64 0.73
C ARG A 94 4.59 -3.08 0.53
N TRP A 95 5.59 -3.94 0.34
CA TRP A 95 6.96 -3.52 0.06
C TRP A 95 7.07 -2.65 -1.20
N TYR A 96 6.43 -3.05 -2.30
CA TYR A 96 6.41 -2.25 -3.53
C TYR A 96 5.77 -0.88 -3.30
N ASN A 97 4.64 -0.82 -2.60
CA ASN A 97 3.97 0.45 -2.30
C ASN A 97 4.86 1.39 -1.47
N VAL A 98 5.53 0.86 -0.43
CA VAL A 98 6.46 1.65 0.38
C VAL A 98 7.66 2.10 -0.46
N LEU A 99 8.21 1.23 -1.30
CA LEU A 99 9.33 1.55 -2.18
C LEU A 99 8.97 2.67 -3.16
N GLN A 100 7.81 2.60 -3.80
CA GLN A 100 7.37 3.62 -4.75
C GLN A 100 7.14 4.97 -4.05
N LYS A 101 6.46 4.98 -2.89
CA LYS A 101 6.30 6.19 -2.08
C LYS A 101 7.64 6.79 -1.66
N SER A 102 8.61 5.95 -1.32
CA SER A 102 9.96 6.41 -0.95
C SER A 102 10.66 7.06 -2.15
N LYS A 103 10.58 6.46 -3.33
CA LYS A 103 11.14 7.02 -4.58
C LYS A 103 10.52 8.36 -4.93
N THR A 104 9.19 8.50 -4.83
CA THR A 104 8.52 9.78 -5.14
C THR A 104 8.91 10.86 -4.13
N HIS A 105 9.03 10.52 -2.85
CA HIS A 105 9.50 11.45 -1.82
C HIS A 105 10.93 11.94 -2.10
N ILE A 106 11.85 11.01 -2.44
CA ILE A 106 13.23 11.35 -2.78
C ILE A 106 13.30 12.20 -4.05
N ALA A 107 12.51 11.88 -5.08
CA ALA A 107 12.46 12.64 -6.31
C ALA A 107 11.96 14.08 -6.08
N ARG A 108 10.90 14.23 -5.28
CA ARG A 108 10.38 15.55 -4.88
C ARG A 108 11.41 16.34 -4.09
N TYR A 109 12.03 15.73 -3.07
CA TYR A 109 13.09 16.35 -2.29
C TYR A 109 14.25 16.84 -3.17
N LYS A 110 14.73 16.01 -4.10
CA LYS A 110 15.78 16.41 -5.06
C LYS A 110 15.37 17.59 -5.95
N LYS A 111 14.09 17.68 -6.35
CA LYS A 111 13.55 18.81 -7.12
C LYS A 111 13.54 20.09 -6.28
N GLU A 112 13.06 20.00 -5.06
CA GLU A 112 13.01 21.13 -4.11
C GLU A 112 14.43 21.65 -3.79
N GLN A 113 15.40 20.76 -3.56
CA GLN A 113 16.81 21.12 -3.34
C GLN A 113 17.44 21.85 -4.53
N LYS A 114 17.16 21.41 -5.76
CA LYS A 114 17.62 22.11 -6.97
C LYS A 114 16.98 23.49 -7.12
N GLN A 115 15.73 23.64 -6.71
CA GLN A 115 15.01 24.90 -6.80
C GLN A 115 15.44 25.91 -5.72
N THR A 116 15.77 25.43 -4.52
CA THR A 116 16.30 26.26 -3.42
C THR A 116 17.77 26.62 -3.60
N GLY A 117 18.57 25.77 -4.25
CA GLY A 117 19.96 26.09 -4.61
C GLY A 117 20.12 27.19 -5.67
N SER A 118 19.07 27.52 -6.41
CA SER A 118 19.08 28.60 -7.41
C SER A 118 18.80 29.99 -6.83
N TYR A 119 18.40 30.11 -5.56
CA TYR A 119 17.96 31.37 -4.95
C TYR A 119 19.03 32.05 -4.08
N ILE A 120 20.24 31.49 -4.03
CA ILE A 120 21.36 31.98 -3.19
C ILE A 120 22.49 32.65 -3.98
N TYR A 121 22.36 32.77 -5.31
CA TYR A 121 23.27 33.55 -6.15
C TYR A 121 22.46 34.22 -7.29
N SER A 122 21.90 35.41 -7.00
CA SER A 122 21.37 36.33 -8.00
C SER A 122 21.46 37.74 -7.46
#